data_AF-A0A1M5FLM3-F1
#
_entry.id   AF-A0A1M5FLM3-F1
#
_cell.length_a   1.000
_cell.length_b   1.000
_cell.length_c   1.000
_cell.angle_alpha   90.00
_cell.angle_beta   90.00
_cell.angle_gamma   90.00
#
_symmetry.space_group_name_H-M   'P 1'
#
loop_
_entity.id
_entity.type
_entity.pdbx_description
1 polymer ?
#
loop_
_entity_poly.entity_id
_entity_poly.type
_entity_poly.pdbx_seq_one_letter_code
_entity_poly.pdbx_strand_id
1 'polypeptide(L)'
;MRPYPIITAFVLLGVTLNAQTSISGVVNSYHKVIDIIPAKACVRVDNVSGLAFNDRVMIIQMKGATVSTTNTTAFGTVSSLNNAGNYEIGTICSVRGDSIFLFKQLLRSYTVTDKVQLVRIPQYNNAIVADSLKALPWDSTTGKGGVLALWVSDNLVLNAPISASSSGYAGGRYLTSNGTCSNFAAPNGYYYNATTLSPQDGAYKGESVADLAITYSGGKGAVANGGGGGNNHNNGGGGGANSSAGGSGGGNSSASGCSTANPGKGGYALSNSSGAKLFLGGGGGAGHANSGFFSTGGGNGGGIVFIQTNTLYSNGYKILANGQDGGNTLGDGASGGGGGGSIILNINNYADPVTIEAIGGNGGSENDDNTSGKCYGEGGGGSGGIIYFKGSTPAGISTVTGGAKGNKLNSLNCGTITAGTAGTAGTTVTNYSFAESSTLSGACGTVLAVGLLNFSCRTSGNDVIVEWKIATDATSIKSSLQRNSNNSTWSDIQSFGNPPESGQYRVEDRDLPEGFYQYRIKLLSANGSVIFSNISTVNIANNSSLILFPNPVRSLLTIVHPFEAGTELSIMDAMGKQVLNKKILSSMPRIRLDISFLSPGVYRMATGKTSSCFVVQ
;
A
#
# COMPACT_ATOMS: atom_id res chain seq x y z
N MET A 1 -44.86 -49.37 32.86
CA MET A 1 -43.84 -48.32 33.05
C MET A 1 -43.47 -47.79 31.67
N ARG A 2 -43.72 -46.50 31.41
CA ARG A 2 -43.43 -45.86 30.12
C ARG A 2 -41.93 -45.50 30.06
N PRO A 3 -41.19 -45.74 28.97
CA PRO A 3 -39.82 -45.29 28.84
C PRO A 3 -39.79 -43.78 28.53
N TYR A 4 -38.98 -43.03 29.29
CA TYR A 4 -38.68 -41.62 29.04
C TYR A 4 -37.72 -41.47 27.85
N PRO A 5 -37.90 -40.48 26.96
CA PRO A 5 -36.92 -40.19 25.93
C PRO A 5 -35.73 -39.46 26.55
N ILE A 6 -34.52 -40.01 26.37
CA ILE A 6 -33.27 -39.34 26.70
C ILE A 6 -33.02 -38.30 25.61
N ILE A 7 -33.13 -37.02 25.96
CA ILE A 7 -32.72 -35.90 25.10
C ILE A 7 -31.20 -35.79 25.21
N THR A 8 -30.49 -36.30 24.20
CA THR A 8 -29.04 -36.12 24.08
C THR A 8 -28.77 -34.69 23.61
N ALA A 9 -28.38 -33.82 24.55
CA ALA A 9 -27.90 -32.48 24.23
C ALA A 9 -26.57 -32.58 23.47
N PHE A 10 -26.57 -32.26 22.17
CA PHE A 10 -25.36 -32.05 21.39
C PHE A 10 -24.68 -30.75 21.87
N VAL A 11 -23.63 -30.89 22.67
CA VAL A 11 -22.73 -29.78 22.99
C VAL A 11 -21.82 -29.57 21.78
N LEU A 12 -22.15 -28.58 20.95
CA LEU A 12 -21.25 -28.06 19.91
C LEU A 12 -20.07 -27.37 20.60
N LEU A 13 -18.92 -28.05 20.72
CA LEU A 13 -17.67 -27.37 21.06
C LEU A 13 -17.21 -26.55 19.86
N GLY A 14 -17.48 -25.24 19.88
CA GLY A 14 -16.93 -24.29 18.93
C GLY A 14 -15.43 -24.12 19.16
N VAL A 15 -14.61 -24.69 18.28
CA VAL A 15 -13.16 -24.41 18.22
C VAL A 15 -12.99 -23.04 17.57
N THR A 16 -12.61 -22.02 18.35
CA THR A 16 -12.29 -20.70 17.81
C THR A 16 -10.87 -20.72 17.24
N LEU A 17 -10.77 -20.85 15.91
CA LEU A 17 -9.54 -20.60 15.17
C LEU A 17 -9.10 -19.14 15.39
N ASN A 18 -7.80 -18.91 15.65
CA ASN A 18 -7.21 -17.57 15.59
C ASN A 18 -7.37 -17.01 14.17
N ALA A 19 -8.46 -16.30 13.91
CA ALA A 19 -8.73 -15.74 12.61
C ALA A 19 -7.81 -14.54 12.39
N GLN A 20 -6.82 -14.70 11.52
CA GLN A 20 -6.05 -13.60 10.97
C GLN A 20 -7.01 -12.64 10.25
N THR A 21 -6.84 -11.32 10.43
CA THR A 21 -7.81 -10.36 9.88
C THR A 21 -7.75 -10.40 8.35
N SER A 22 -8.85 -10.79 7.72
CA SER A 22 -8.96 -10.80 6.26
C SER A 22 -9.12 -9.36 5.75
N ILE A 23 -8.24 -8.97 4.82
CA ILE A 23 -8.25 -7.65 4.18
C ILE A 23 -8.26 -7.80 2.66
N SER A 24 -8.96 -6.90 1.99
CA SER A 24 -9.09 -6.85 0.52
C SER A 24 -9.45 -5.43 0.05
N GLY A 25 -9.26 -5.17 -1.25
CA GLY A 25 -9.71 -3.92 -1.87
C GLY A 25 -8.93 -2.68 -1.41
N VAL A 26 -9.64 -1.57 -1.22
CA VAL A 26 -9.06 -0.31 -0.75
C VAL A 26 -9.16 -0.27 0.77
N VAL A 27 -8.01 -0.27 1.44
CA VAL A 27 -7.92 -0.28 2.91
C VAL A 27 -7.60 1.09 3.53
N ASN A 28 -7.20 2.05 2.70
CA ASN A 28 -6.86 3.41 3.13
C ASN A 28 -8.05 4.37 2.99
N SER A 29 -8.13 5.37 3.86
CA SER A 29 -8.96 6.56 3.68
C SER A 29 -8.07 7.78 3.42
N TYR A 30 -8.55 8.67 2.54
CA TYR A 30 -7.77 9.80 2.02
C TYR A 30 -8.47 11.12 2.35
N HIS A 31 -7.72 12.04 2.93
CA HIS A 31 -8.24 13.29 3.45
C HIS A 31 -7.43 14.44 2.87
N LYS A 32 -8.09 15.42 2.25
CA LYS A 32 -7.41 16.58 1.70
C LYS A 32 -7.04 17.46 2.88
N VAL A 33 -5.77 17.82 2.97
CA VAL A 33 -5.32 18.76 4.00
C VAL A 33 -5.74 20.17 3.56
N ILE A 34 -6.36 20.90 4.48
CA ILE A 34 -6.83 22.28 4.26
C ILE A 34 -5.99 23.30 5.03
N ASP A 35 -5.26 22.88 6.07
CA ASP A 35 -4.34 23.73 6.82
C ASP A 35 -3.35 22.86 7.64
N ILE A 36 -2.15 23.39 7.93
CA ILE A 36 -1.17 22.75 8.81
C ILE A 36 -0.66 23.79 9.80
N ILE A 37 -0.68 23.43 11.10
CA ILE A 37 -0.26 24.28 12.22
C ILE A 37 0.91 23.57 12.92
N PRO A 38 2.16 23.74 12.46
CA PRO A 38 3.31 22.99 12.96
C PRO A 38 3.56 23.16 14.46
N ALA A 39 3.35 24.38 14.98
CA ALA A 39 3.50 24.70 16.40
C ALA A 39 2.57 23.87 17.31
N LYS A 40 1.52 23.26 16.75
CA LYS A 40 0.59 22.38 17.47
C LYS A 40 0.61 20.93 16.98
N ALA A 41 1.52 20.57 16.07
CA ALA A 41 1.49 19.30 15.35
C ALA A 41 0.07 18.95 14.86
N CYS A 42 -0.61 19.95 14.30
CA CYS A 42 -2.02 19.86 13.94
C CYS A 42 -2.19 19.96 12.44
N VAL A 43 -3.00 19.07 11.88
CA VAL A 43 -3.39 19.03 10.48
C VAL A 43 -4.89 19.19 10.41
N ARG A 44 -5.40 20.16 9.65
CA ARG A 44 -6.83 20.28 9.39
C ARG A 44 -7.17 19.60 8.07
N VAL A 45 -8.28 18.87 8.03
CA VAL A 45 -8.69 18.09 6.86
C VAL A 45 -10.12 18.40 6.45
N ASP A 46 -10.44 18.11 5.18
CA ASP A 46 -11.77 18.33 4.60
C ASP A 46 -12.88 17.45 5.20
N ASN A 47 -12.52 16.26 5.70
CA ASN A 47 -13.43 15.31 6.36
C ASN A 47 -12.62 14.48 7.37
N VAL A 48 -13.18 14.16 8.54
CA VAL A 48 -12.52 13.35 9.59
C VAL A 48 -13.04 11.91 9.71
N SER A 49 -14.02 11.52 8.90
CA SER A 49 -14.65 10.20 8.92
C SER A 49 -13.62 9.09 8.79
N GLY A 50 -13.58 8.18 9.75
CA GLY A 50 -12.63 7.08 9.80
C GLY A 50 -11.30 7.40 10.48
N LEU A 51 -11.04 8.66 10.86
CA LEU A 51 -9.88 9.05 11.68
C LEU A 51 -10.25 9.01 13.16
N ALA A 52 -9.46 8.30 13.95
CA ALA A 52 -9.68 8.13 15.38
C ALA A 52 -8.39 8.33 16.19
N PHE A 53 -8.55 8.43 17.50
CA PHE A 53 -7.43 8.37 18.45
C PHE A 53 -6.55 7.14 18.17
N ASN A 54 -5.24 7.35 18.25
CA ASN A 54 -4.19 6.34 18.07
C ASN A 54 -4.08 5.74 16.66
N ASP A 55 -4.85 6.21 15.68
CA ASP A 55 -4.64 5.83 14.28
C ASP A 55 -3.27 6.31 13.80
N ARG A 56 -2.59 5.45 13.04
CA ARG A 56 -1.43 5.82 12.23
C ARG A 56 -1.89 6.57 10.98
N VAL A 57 -1.17 7.62 10.62
CA VAL A 57 -1.44 8.43 9.43
C VAL A 57 -0.14 8.78 8.71
N MET A 58 -0.20 8.88 7.39
CA MET A 58 0.85 9.47 6.56
C MET A 58 0.38 10.85 6.08
N ILE A 59 1.18 11.88 6.34
CA ILE A 59 1.06 13.17 5.66
C ILE A 59 1.97 13.11 4.44
N ILE A 60 1.48 13.48 3.27
CA ILE A 60 2.29 13.51 2.05
C ILE A 60 1.86 14.65 1.13
N GLN A 61 2.84 15.38 0.62
CA GLN A 61 2.64 16.40 -0.41
C GLN A 61 2.90 15.83 -1.79
N MET A 62 1.91 15.93 -2.66
CA MET A 62 1.94 15.29 -3.97
C MET A 62 2.62 16.21 -4.99
N LYS A 63 2.22 17.48 -5.05
CA LYS A 63 2.71 18.45 -6.05
C LYS A 63 3.48 19.60 -5.43
N GLY A 64 3.94 20.53 -6.27
CA GLY A 64 4.56 21.79 -5.87
C GLY A 64 6.00 21.99 -6.35
N ALA A 65 6.48 21.18 -7.31
CA ALA A 65 7.79 21.40 -7.90
C ALA A 65 7.79 22.64 -8.82
N THR A 66 8.86 23.43 -8.78
CA THR A 66 9.07 24.57 -9.69
C THR A 66 9.82 24.11 -10.94
N VAL A 67 9.25 24.37 -12.11
CA VAL A 67 9.84 24.03 -13.41
C VAL A 67 10.02 25.26 -14.29
N SER A 68 10.93 25.17 -15.28
CA SER A 68 11.03 26.20 -16.32
C SER A 68 9.79 26.18 -17.23
N THR A 69 9.20 27.35 -17.47
CA THR A 69 8.05 27.53 -18.38
C THR A 69 8.42 28.27 -19.67
N THR A 70 9.72 28.49 -19.93
CA THR A 70 10.19 29.09 -21.18
C THR A 70 10.01 28.11 -22.34
N ASN A 71 9.56 28.56 -23.51
CA ASN A 71 9.29 27.70 -24.66
C ASN A 71 10.57 27.26 -25.41
N THR A 72 11.48 26.61 -24.69
CA THR A 72 12.82 26.22 -25.16
C THR A 72 13.12 24.78 -24.73
N THR A 73 14.30 24.27 -25.08
CA THR A 73 14.80 22.96 -24.60
C THR A 73 14.77 22.80 -23.07
N ALA A 74 14.79 23.91 -22.32
CA ALA A 74 14.74 23.90 -20.87
C ALA A 74 13.32 23.73 -20.30
N PHE A 75 12.26 23.81 -21.12
CA PHE A 75 10.87 23.69 -20.65
C PHE A 75 10.68 22.43 -19.79
N GLY A 76 10.03 22.60 -18.64
CA GLY A 76 9.68 21.52 -17.72
C GLY A 76 10.82 20.95 -16.89
N THR A 77 12.07 21.41 -17.09
CA THR A 77 13.19 21.05 -16.21
C THR A 77 12.92 21.51 -14.78
N VAL A 78 13.20 20.64 -13.80
CA VAL A 78 12.96 20.91 -12.38
C VAL A 78 14.08 21.78 -11.83
N SER A 79 13.73 22.98 -11.35
CA SER A 79 14.66 23.87 -10.66
C SER A 79 14.69 23.64 -9.15
N SER A 80 13.53 23.26 -8.57
CA SER A 80 13.39 22.90 -7.17
C SER A 80 12.18 21.98 -7.00
N LEU A 81 12.34 20.95 -6.17
CA LEU A 81 11.23 20.10 -5.73
C LEU A 81 10.37 20.77 -4.64
N ASN A 82 10.84 21.86 -4.03
CA ASN A 82 10.19 22.53 -2.90
C ASN A 82 9.75 21.49 -1.84
N ASN A 83 8.47 21.50 -1.44
CA ASN A 83 7.90 20.52 -0.53
C ASN A 83 7.28 19.30 -1.26
N ALA A 84 7.27 19.25 -2.60
CA ALA A 84 6.76 18.10 -3.33
C ALA A 84 7.49 16.82 -2.93
N GLY A 85 6.73 15.75 -2.69
CA GLY A 85 7.20 14.47 -2.19
C GLY A 85 7.61 14.46 -0.71
N ASN A 86 7.53 15.57 0.03
CA ASN A 86 7.70 15.50 1.48
C ASN A 86 6.62 14.59 2.06
N TYR A 87 7.02 13.69 2.94
CA TYR A 87 6.12 12.82 3.65
C TYR A 87 6.62 12.56 5.07
N GLU A 88 5.71 12.21 5.97
CA GLU A 88 6.03 11.66 7.28
C GLU A 88 4.87 10.83 7.84
N ILE A 89 5.18 9.93 8.76
CA ILE A 89 4.21 9.13 9.51
C ILE A 89 4.03 9.72 10.90
N GLY A 90 2.78 9.86 11.31
CA GLY A 90 2.37 10.30 12.63
C GLY A 90 1.34 9.36 13.25
N THR A 91 1.03 9.62 14.51
CA THR A 91 -0.05 8.95 15.25
C THR A 91 -1.01 10.01 15.79
N ILE A 92 -2.30 9.83 15.53
CA ILE A 92 -3.35 10.74 15.99
C ILE A 92 -3.46 10.66 17.51
N CYS A 93 -3.45 11.81 18.14
CA CYS A 93 -3.61 12.02 19.56
C CYS A 93 -4.97 12.60 19.91
N SER A 94 -5.59 13.40 19.03
CA SER A 94 -7.02 13.72 19.13
C SER A 94 -7.57 14.25 17.81
N VAL A 95 -8.89 14.14 17.65
CA VAL A 95 -9.67 14.72 16.54
C VAL A 95 -10.68 15.70 17.14
N ARG A 96 -10.68 16.95 16.67
CA ARG A 96 -11.56 18.04 17.17
C ARG A 96 -12.09 18.84 16.01
N GLY A 97 -13.38 18.69 15.71
CA GLY A 97 -13.94 19.27 14.49
C GLY A 97 -13.16 18.74 13.28
N ASP A 98 -12.54 19.62 12.51
CA ASP A 98 -11.70 19.30 11.35
C ASP A 98 -10.21 19.11 11.68
N SER A 99 -9.82 19.29 12.95
CA SER A 99 -8.42 19.39 13.39
C SER A 99 -7.91 18.06 13.96
N ILE A 100 -6.82 17.56 13.40
CA ILE A 100 -6.13 16.32 13.76
C ILE A 100 -4.82 16.66 14.46
N PHE A 101 -4.73 16.35 15.75
CA PHE A 101 -3.51 16.58 16.54
C PHE A 101 -2.68 15.30 16.58
N LEU A 102 -1.37 15.41 16.37
CA LEU A 102 -0.45 14.28 16.42
C LEU A 102 0.32 14.25 17.74
N PHE A 103 0.62 13.03 18.22
CA PHE A 103 1.44 12.83 19.43
C PHE A 103 2.82 13.46 19.34
N LYS A 104 3.37 13.58 18.12
CA LYS A 104 4.72 14.02 17.86
C LYS A 104 4.73 15.22 16.91
N GLN A 105 5.74 16.06 17.04
CA GLN A 105 5.94 17.23 16.18
C GLN A 105 6.14 16.82 14.71
N LEU A 106 5.78 17.71 13.79
CA LEU A 106 6.05 17.51 12.36
C LEU A 106 7.54 17.67 12.07
N LEU A 107 8.10 16.76 11.27
CA LEU A 107 9.48 16.81 10.79
C LEU A 107 9.63 17.65 9.53
N ARG A 108 8.59 17.69 8.69
CA ARG A 108 8.65 18.32 7.37
C ARG A 108 7.74 19.53 7.30
N SER A 109 8.08 20.41 6.37
CA SER A 109 7.23 21.52 5.95
C SER A 109 6.37 21.09 4.76
N TYR A 110 5.19 21.68 4.67
CA TYR A 110 4.21 21.38 3.64
C TYR A 110 3.59 22.69 3.13
N THR A 111 3.34 22.73 1.82
CA THR A 111 2.61 23.81 1.17
C THR A 111 1.22 23.30 0.81
N VAL A 112 0.22 23.62 1.64
CA VAL A 112 -1.13 23.03 1.54
C VAL A 112 -1.81 23.27 0.18
N THR A 113 -1.56 24.43 -0.44
CA THR A 113 -2.07 24.76 -1.78
C THR A 113 -1.56 23.82 -2.87
N ASP A 114 -0.39 23.19 -2.65
CA ASP A 114 0.29 22.32 -3.60
C ASP A 114 -0.08 20.83 -3.40
N LYS A 115 -1.34 20.58 -3.01
CA LYS A 115 -1.94 19.25 -2.88
C LYS A 115 -1.26 18.37 -1.83
N VAL A 116 -1.63 18.60 -0.58
CA VAL A 116 -1.24 17.76 0.56
C VAL A 116 -2.42 16.87 0.96
N GLN A 117 -2.15 15.60 1.24
CA GLN A 117 -3.14 14.66 1.75
C GLN A 117 -2.68 13.99 3.05
N LEU A 118 -3.65 13.65 3.89
CA LEU A 118 -3.50 12.80 5.05
C LEU A 118 -4.12 11.45 4.72
N VAL A 119 -3.33 10.38 4.79
CA VAL A 119 -3.73 9.00 4.47
C VAL A 119 -3.78 8.21 5.76
N ARG A 120 -4.94 7.63 6.11
CA ARG A 120 -5.03 6.71 7.25
C ARG A 120 -4.33 5.40 6.92
N ILE A 121 -3.46 4.95 7.82
CA ILE A 121 -2.78 3.66 7.73
C ILE A 121 -3.50 2.69 8.67
N PRO A 122 -4.30 1.74 8.14
CA PRO A 122 -4.95 0.74 8.98
C PRO A 122 -3.92 -0.13 9.70
N GLN A 123 -4.21 -0.45 10.96
CA GLN A 123 -3.33 -1.20 11.86
C GLN A 123 -3.94 -2.56 12.20
N TYR A 124 -3.14 -3.62 12.09
CA TYR A 124 -3.52 -4.98 12.43
C TYR A 124 -2.42 -5.66 13.25
N ASN A 125 -2.75 -6.66 14.07
CA ASN A 125 -1.74 -7.51 14.69
C ASN A 125 -1.25 -8.55 13.68
N ASN A 126 -2.18 -9.28 13.06
CA ASN A 126 -1.93 -10.23 11.97
C ASN A 126 -2.99 -10.04 10.88
N ALA A 127 -2.59 -10.04 9.61
CA ALA A 127 -3.50 -9.81 8.48
C ALA A 127 -3.26 -10.77 7.29
N ILE A 128 -4.34 -11.28 6.69
CA ILE A 128 -4.32 -12.03 5.42
C ILE A 128 -4.86 -11.13 4.33
N VAL A 129 -4.08 -10.91 3.28
CA VAL A 129 -4.59 -10.36 2.02
C VAL A 129 -5.37 -11.44 1.30
N ALA A 130 -6.68 -11.49 1.53
CA ALA A 130 -7.55 -12.56 1.02
C ALA A 130 -8.00 -12.35 -0.43
N ASP A 131 -8.00 -11.09 -0.86
CA ASP A 131 -8.13 -10.66 -2.26
C ASP A 131 -7.30 -9.38 -2.45
N SER A 132 -7.05 -9.00 -3.70
CA SER A 132 -6.07 -7.98 -4.08
C SER A 132 -6.26 -6.67 -3.33
N LEU A 133 -5.20 -6.18 -2.68
CA LEU A 133 -5.18 -4.82 -2.14
C LEU A 133 -4.85 -3.83 -3.24
N LYS A 134 -5.56 -2.70 -3.27
CA LYS A 134 -5.36 -1.63 -4.26
C LYS A 134 -5.39 -0.24 -3.66
N ALA A 135 -4.58 0.67 -4.21
CA ALA A 135 -4.74 2.10 -3.97
C ALA A 135 -5.99 2.61 -4.71
N LEU A 136 -6.63 3.66 -4.19
CA LEU A 136 -7.44 4.51 -5.07
C LEU A 136 -6.50 5.22 -6.04
N PRO A 137 -6.80 5.31 -7.34
CA PRO A 137 -6.01 6.12 -8.26
C PRO A 137 -5.92 7.57 -7.79
N TRP A 138 -4.78 8.21 -8.05
CA TRP A 138 -4.60 9.64 -7.82
C TRP A 138 -5.62 10.47 -8.62
N ASP A 139 -6.22 11.45 -7.96
CA ASP A 139 -7.07 12.46 -8.60
C ASP A 139 -6.59 13.87 -8.20
N SER A 140 -6.04 14.59 -9.17
CA SER A 140 -5.55 15.97 -8.99
C SER A 140 -6.65 16.97 -8.64
N THR A 141 -7.89 16.68 -9.00
CA THR A 141 -9.05 17.55 -8.73
C THR A 141 -9.35 17.56 -7.25
N THR A 142 -9.56 16.38 -6.67
CA THR A 142 -9.79 16.22 -5.22
C THR A 142 -8.50 16.35 -4.40
N GLY A 143 -7.33 16.08 -5.01
CA GLY A 143 -6.03 16.08 -4.35
C GLY A 143 -5.80 14.84 -3.48
N LYS A 144 -6.37 13.69 -3.86
CA LYS A 144 -6.41 12.47 -3.05
C LYS A 144 -6.04 11.23 -3.87
N GLY A 145 -5.58 10.17 -3.19
CA GLY A 145 -5.32 8.86 -3.80
C GLY A 145 -3.84 8.62 -4.09
N GLY A 146 -3.57 7.54 -4.82
CA GLY A 146 -2.23 7.12 -5.26
C GLY A 146 -1.36 6.46 -4.20
N VAL A 147 -1.86 6.24 -2.98
CA VAL A 147 -1.09 5.64 -1.87
C VAL A 147 -1.81 4.41 -1.32
N LEU A 148 -1.11 3.28 -1.23
CA LEU A 148 -1.52 2.10 -0.48
C LEU A 148 -0.58 1.94 0.71
N ALA A 149 -1.09 2.10 1.93
CA ALA A 149 -0.29 1.99 3.15
C ALA A 149 -0.92 1.01 4.15
N LEU A 150 -0.13 0.13 4.75
CA LEU A 150 -0.61 -0.79 5.79
C LEU A 150 0.41 -0.94 6.93
N TRP A 151 -0.11 -1.14 8.14
CA TRP A 151 0.72 -1.42 9.32
C TRP A 151 0.26 -2.72 9.98
N VAL A 152 1.13 -3.73 9.99
CA VAL A 152 0.90 -5.00 10.66
C VAL A 152 1.98 -5.16 11.73
N SER A 153 1.61 -5.48 12.97
CA SER A 153 2.60 -5.59 14.05
C SER A 153 3.41 -6.89 13.95
N ASP A 154 2.76 -8.00 13.58
CA ASP A 154 3.34 -9.34 13.55
C ASP A 154 3.42 -9.89 12.12
N ASN A 155 2.42 -10.68 11.68
CA ASN A 155 2.47 -11.44 10.44
C ASN A 155 1.51 -10.88 9.38
N LEU A 156 2.07 -10.56 8.21
CA LEU A 156 1.32 -10.30 6.97
C LEU A 156 1.45 -11.51 6.05
N VAL A 157 0.31 -12.11 5.69
CA VAL A 157 0.24 -13.25 4.77
C VAL A 157 -0.47 -12.82 3.50
N LEU A 158 0.14 -13.10 2.34
CA LEU A 158 -0.48 -12.80 1.05
C LEU A 158 -1.16 -14.07 0.49
N ASN A 159 -2.46 -13.98 0.23
CA ASN A 159 -3.20 -14.92 -0.63
C ASN A 159 -3.65 -14.25 -1.94
N ALA A 160 -3.28 -12.98 -2.14
CA ALA A 160 -3.51 -12.18 -3.33
C ALA A 160 -2.49 -11.02 -3.36
N PRO A 161 -2.25 -10.38 -4.52
CA PRO A 161 -1.23 -9.34 -4.64
C PRO A 161 -1.60 -8.03 -3.92
N ILE A 162 -0.58 -7.25 -3.61
CA ILE A 162 -0.71 -5.85 -3.18
C ILE A 162 -0.27 -4.97 -4.36
N SER A 163 -1.15 -4.11 -4.87
CA SER A 163 -0.87 -3.36 -6.09
C SER A 163 -1.29 -1.88 -5.99
N ALA A 164 -0.34 -0.99 -6.23
CA ALA A 164 -0.59 0.41 -6.57
C ALA A 164 -0.27 0.70 -8.05
N SER A 165 -0.23 -0.33 -8.92
CA SER A 165 0.03 -0.14 -10.34
C SER A 165 -0.99 0.81 -10.99
N SER A 166 -0.52 1.66 -11.90
CA SER A 166 -1.33 2.63 -12.66
C SER A 166 -2.18 3.59 -11.82
N SER A 167 -1.86 3.72 -10.52
CA SER A 167 -2.59 4.56 -9.55
C SER A 167 -1.90 5.91 -9.29
N GLY A 168 -0.80 6.19 -9.97
CA GLY A 168 -0.01 7.42 -9.88
C GLY A 168 -0.54 8.54 -10.78
N TYR A 169 0.34 9.44 -11.21
CA TYR A 169 -0.06 10.59 -12.03
C TYR A 169 -0.69 10.16 -13.35
N ALA A 170 -1.74 10.88 -13.76
CA ALA A 170 -2.49 10.55 -14.96
C ALA A 170 -1.64 10.73 -16.24
N GLY A 171 -1.79 9.81 -17.18
CA GLY A 171 -1.23 9.97 -18.52
C GLY A 171 -1.91 11.08 -19.32
N GLY A 172 -1.24 11.57 -20.35
CA GLY A 172 -1.77 12.57 -21.26
C GLY A 172 -3.01 12.05 -21.97
N ARG A 173 -4.10 12.81 -21.92
CA ARG A 173 -5.38 12.43 -22.51
C ARG A 173 -5.27 12.32 -24.03
N TYR A 174 -5.81 11.24 -24.60
CA TYR A 174 -6.01 11.14 -26.05
C TYR A 174 -7.01 12.21 -26.51
N LEU A 175 -6.69 12.90 -27.61
CA LEU A 175 -7.62 13.80 -28.26
C LEU A 175 -7.33 13.83 -29.76
N THR A 176 -8.37 13.65 -30.57
CA THR A 176 -8.27 13.71 -32.03
C THR A 176 -8.23 15.17 -32.49
N SER A 177 -7.20 15.51 -33.29
CA SER A 177 -7.02 16.78 -33.98
C SER A 177 -7.91 16.88 -35.23
N ASN A 178 -8.19 18.11 -35.69
CA ASN A 178 -8.88 18.35 -36.97
C ASN A 178 -7.95 18.27 -38.21
N GLY A 179 -6.69 17.87 -38.04
CA GLY A 179 -5.84 17.37 -39.13
C GLY A 179 -5.06 18.40 -39.95
N THR A 180 -4.92 19.66 -39.50
CA THR A 180 -4.08 20.64 -40.21
C THR A 180 -2.59 20.44 -39.93
N CYS A 181 -1.74 20.37 -40.95
CA CYS A 181 -0.28 20.30 -40.80
C CYS A 181 0.46 21.07 -41.90
N SER A 182 1.69 21.52 -41.62
CA SER A 182 2.53 22.30 -42.55
C SER A 182 4.01 21.91 -42.41
N ASN A 183 4.68 21.66 -43.54
CA ASN A 183 6.12 21.39 -43.57
C ASN A 183 6.97 22.67 -43.48
N PHE A 184 6.43 23.83 -43.85
CA PHE A 184 7.18 25.09 -43.86
C PHE A 184 7.21 25.77 -42.49
N ALA A 185 6.11 25.65 -41.74
CA ALA A 185 5.96 26.20 -40.38
C ALA A 185 5.48 25.11 -39.42
N ALA A 186 6.20 23.98 -39.39
CA ALA A 186 5.84 22.84 -38.56
C ALA A 186 5.88 23.21 -37.05
N PRO A 187 4.85 22.85 -36.27
CA PRO A 187 4.82 23.16 -34.85
C PRO A 187 6.00 22.53 -34.08
N ASN A 188 6.91 23.38 -33.58
CA ASN A 188 8.16 22.95 -32.93
C ASN A 188 8.31 23.40 -31.46
N GLY A 189 7.32 24.13 -30.92
CA GLY A 189 7.25 24.53 -29.53
C GLY A 189 7.26 23.36 -28.55
N TYR A 190 7.77 23.62 -27.35
CA TYR A 190 7.81 22.72 -26.21
C TYR A 190 6.50 22.70 -25.44
N TYR A 191 5.72 23.77 -25.52
CA TYR A 191 4.36 23.79 -24.99
C TYR A 191 3.37 24.40 -25.98
N TYR A 192 2.13 23.94 -25.86
CA TYR A 192 0.92 24.46 -26.48
C TYR A 192 -0.27 24.28 -25.52
N ASN A 193 -1.39 24.88 -25.86
CA ASN A 193 -2.66 24.57 -25.23
C ASN A 193 -3.29 23.35 -25.94
N ALA A 194 -3.31 22.17 -25.30
CA ALA A 194 -3.87 20.96 -25.91
C ALA A 194 -5.40 20.99 -26.07
N THR A 195 -6.09 22.01 -25.52
CA THR A 195 -7.54 22.19 -25.69
C THR A 195 -7.89 22.88 -27.02
N THR A 196 -6.95 23.54 -27.68
CA THR A 196 -7.18 24.15 -29.00
C THR A 196 -7.02 23.10 -30.09
N LEU A 197 -8.14 22.73 -30.73
CA LEU A 197 -8.19 21.66 -31.74
C LEU A 197 -7.85 22.13 -33.17
N SER A 198 -7.74 23.44 -33.40
CA SER A 198 -7.53 24.04 -34.72
C SER A 198 -6.71 25.33 -34.65
N PRO A 199 -5.42 25.33 -35.05
CA PRO A 199 -4.60 24.13 -35.28
C PRO A 199 -4.26 23.46 -33.94
N GLN A 200 -4.36 22.12 -33.86
CA GLN A 200 -3.80 21.39 -32.71
C GLN A 200 -2.31 21.14 -32.97
N ASP A 201 -1.46 21.89 -32.27
CA ASP A 201 0.00 21.89 -32.51
C ASP A 201 0.76 20.86 -31.65
N GLY A 202 0.13 20.34 -30.59
CA GLY A 202 0.69 19.27 -29.78
C GLY A 202 -0.31 18.60 -28.84
N ALA A 203 -0.12 17.30 -28.66
CA ALA A 203 -0.94 16.44 -27.81
C ALA A 203 -0.67 16.67 -26.32
N TYR A 204 -1.58 16.17 -25.48
CA TYR A 204 -1.49 16.32 -24.02
C TYR A 204 -0.22 15.69 -23.46
N LYS A 205 0.41 16.42 -22.53
CA LYS A 205 1.49 15.91 -21.67
C LYS A 205 0.92 15.03 -20.57
N GLY A 206 1.75 14.15 -20.03
CA GLY A 206 1.45 13.44 -18.79
C GLY A 206 1.50 14.35 -17.57
N GLU A 207 0.71 14.03 -16.55
CA GLU A 207 0.71 14.71 -15.27
C GLU A 207 2.00 14.44 -14.49
N SER A 208 2.39 15.37 -13.62
CA SER A 208 3.63 15.33 -12.84
C SER A 208 3.52 15.98 -11.46
N VAL A 209 4.63 16.00 -10.74
CA VAL A 209 4.79 16.73 -9.47
C VAL A 209 4.69 18.27 -9.60
N ALA A 210 4.70 18.82 -10.81
CA ALA A 210 4.48 20.23 -11.06
C ALA A 210 3.03 20.49 -11.49
N ASP A 211 2.42 21.54 -10.96
CA ASP A 211 1.08 21.98 -11.37
C ASP A 211 1.22 23.18 -12.31
N LEU A 212 0.75 23.03 -13.55
CA LEU A 212 0.90 24.05 -14.58
C LEU A 212 -0.47 24.50 -15.11
N ALA A 213 -0.55 25.75 -15.58
CA ALA A 213 -1.72 26.27 -16.25
C ALA A 213 -2.07 25.46 -17.52
N ILE A 214 -3.36 25.43 -17.88
CA ILE A 214 -3.88 24.69 -19.04
C ILE A 214 -3.22 25.10 -20.37
N THR A 215 -2.67 26.31 -20.46
CA THR A 215 -1.92 26.81 -21.63
C THR A 215 -0.63 26.02 -21.89
N TYR A 216 -0.15 25.25 -20.92
CA TYR A 216 1.04 24.40 -21.00
C TYR A 216 0.70 22.91 -21.13
N SER A 217 -0.57 22.57 -21.31
CA SER A 217 -1.07 21.17 -21.27
C SER A 217 -0.60 20.29 -22.41
N GLY A 218 -0.14 20.86 -23.53
CA GLY A 218 0.24 20.14 -24.75
C GLY A 218 1.65 20.38 -25.23
N GLY A 219 2.11 19.57 -26.19
CA GLY A 219 3.37 19.73 -26.91
C GLY A 219 4.53 18.86 -26.40
N LYS A 220 5.67 18.93 -27.10
CA LYS A 220 6.78 17.97 -26.95
C LYS A 220 7.59 18.05 -25.66
N GLY A 221 7.61 19.20 -24.98
CA GLY A 221 8.35 19.33 -23.73
C GLY A 221 7.77 18.44 -22.63
N ALA A 222 8.60 17.69 -21.92
CA ALA A 222 8.19 17.04 -20.68
C ALA A 222 7.94 18.10 -19.59
N VAL A 223 7.26 17.72 -18.50
CA VAL A 223 7.07 18.61 -17.34
C VAL A 223 7.42 17.83 -16.08
N ALA A 224 8.51 18.18 -15.41
CA ALA A 224 9.06 17.38 -14.32
C ALA A 224 9.07 15.90 -14.71
N ASN A 225 8.47 15.02 -13.90
CA ASN A 225 8.41 13.60 -14.20
C ASN A 225 7.31 13.18 -15.19
N GLY A 226 6.47 14.09 -15.69
CA GLY A 226 5.45 13.80 -16.70
C GLY A 226 6.03 13.86 -18.12
N GLY A 227 5.71 12.88 -18.96
CA GLY A 227 6.17 12.82 -20.35
C GLY A 227 5.54 13.91 -21.23
N GLY A 228 6.29 14.42 -22.19
CA GLY A 228 5.79 15.36 -23.19
C GLY A 228 4.87 14.67 -24.19
N GLY A 229 3.87 15.38 -24.70
CA GLY A 229 3.02 14.87 -25.79
C GLY A 229 3.75 14.88 -27.14
N GLY A 230 3.20 14.24 -28.16
CA GLY A 230 3.70 14.39 -29.53
C GLY A 230 3.29 15.75 -30.11
N ASN A 231 4.20 16.43 -30.80
CA ASN A 231 3.79 17.58 -31.62
C ASN A 231 3.13 17.13 -32.92
N ASN A 232 2.40 18.06 -33.52
CA ASN A 232 1.91 17.92 -34.87
C ASN A 232 3.10 17.77 -35.86
N HIS A 233 3.09 16.85 -36.81
CA HIS A 233 2.03 15.89 -37.12
C HIS A 233 2.40 14.47 -36.67
N ASN A 234 1.49 13.79 -35.97
CA ASN A 234 1.55 12.36 -35.63
C ASN A 234 2.89 11.87 -35.04
N ASN A 235 3.53 12.72 -34.25
CA ASN A 235 4.68 12.33 -33.45
C ASN A 235 4.21 11.56 -32.20
N GLY A 236 5.05 10.65 -31.71
CA GLY A 236 4.78 9.85 -30.53
C GLY A 236 4.98 10.62 -29.23
N GLY A 237 4.29 10.18 -28.18
CA GLY A 237 4.42 10.73 -26.81
C GLY A 237 5.63 10.18 -26.05
N GLY A 238 6.20 10.99 -25.17
CA GLY A 238 7.30 10.59 -24.29
C GLY A 238 6.81 9.83 -23.05
N GLY A 239 7.62 8.93 -22.52
CA GLY A 239 7.31 8.16 -21.32
C GLY A 239 7.42 8.99 -20.03
N GLY A 240 6.64 8.64 -19.02
CA GLY A 240 6.71 9.21 -17.67
C GLY A 240 7.94 8.74 -16.90
N ALA A 241 8.26 9.44 -15.81
CA ALA A 241 9.47 9.24 -15.03
C ALA A 241 9.21 9.09 -13.52
N ASN A 242 10.23 8.67 -12.79
CA ASN A 242 10.30 8.71 -11.32
C ASN A 242 11.73 9.09 -10.89
N SER A 243 12.48 8.20 -10.20
CA SER A 243 13.86 8.46 -9.81
C SER A 243 14.84 8.48 -10.98
N SER A 244 14.41 7.99 -12.14
CA SER A 244 15.15 7.97 -13.39
C SER A 244 14.30 8.51 -14.54
N ALA A 245 14.92 8.81 -15.68
CA ALA A 245 14.27 9.48 -16.79
C ALA A 245 13.43 8.53 -17.65
N GLY A 246 12.30 9.05 -18.15
CA GLY A 246 11.47 8.38 -19.14
C GLY A 246 12.10 8.42 -20.54
N GLY A 247 11.63 7.54 -21.42
CA GLY A 247 12.06 7.46 -22.81
C GLY A 247 11.39 8.53 -23.68
N SER A 248 12.07 8.98 -24.73
CA SER A 248 11.47 9.88 -25.72
C SER A 248 10.58 9.09 -26.70
N GLY A 249 9.53 9.72 -27.21
CA GLY A 249 8.72 9.17 -28.29
C GLY A 249 9.48 9.11 -29.62
N GLY A 250 8.93 8.36 -30.57
CA GLY A 250 9.37 8.34 -31.96
C GLY A 250 8.83 9.53 -32.76
N GLY A 251 9.61 10.00 -33.72
CA GLY A 251 9.21 11.07 -34.62
C GLY A 251 8.42 10.55 -35.81
N ASN A 252 7.53 11.40 -36.32
CA ASN A 252 6.97 11.20 -37.66
C ASN A 252 8.10 11.22 -38.68
N SER A 253 8.17 10.15 -39.46
CA SER A 253 9.21 9.86 -40.43
C SER A 253 8.59 9.56 -41.81
N SER A 254 7.39 10.08 -42.07
CA SER A 254 6.71 9.97 -43.36
C SER A 254 7.57 10.55 -44.49
N ALA A 255 7.53 9.95 -45.67
CA ALA A 255 8.44 10.31 -46.78
C ALA A 255 8.04 11.60 -47.52
N SER A 256 6.78 12.03 -47.39
CA SER A 256 6.29 13.27 -47.99
C SER A 256 5.09 13.80 -47.20
N GLY A 257 4.97 15.12 -47.09
CA GLY A 257 3.85 15.77 -46.38
C GLY A 257 3.91 15.57 -44.85
N CYS A 258 4.05 16.66 -44.11
CA CYS A 258 3.99 16.69 -42.65
C CYS A 258 4.95 15.71 -41.96
N SER A 259 6.22 15.78 -42.36
CA SER A 259 7.27 14.80 -42.03
C SER A 259 8.22 15.26 -40.91
N THR A 260 7.88 16.33 -40.19
CA THR A 260 8.77 16.88 -39.15
C THR A 260 8.76 16.04 -37.88
N ALA A 261 9.94 15.55 -37.50
CA ALA A 261 10.15 14.76 -36.28
C ALA A 261 10.25 15.66 -35.04
N ASN A 262 9.11 15.85 -34.36
CA ASN A 262 8.99 16.57 -33.09
C ASN A 262 8.37 15.67 -32.00
N PRO A 263 9.03 14.55 -31.63
CA PRO A 263 8.53 13.63 -30.61
C PRO A 263 8.49 14.23 -29.22
N GLY A 264 7.54 13.72 -28.42
CA GLY A 264 7.46 13.97 -27.00
C GLY A 264 8.74 13.57 -26.28
N LYS A 265 9.23 14.45 -25.42
CA LYS A 265 10.38 14.19 -24.55
C LYS A 265 9.96 13.32 -23.37
N GLY A 266 10.82 12.40 -22.96
CA GLY A 266 10.61 11.62 -21.75
C GLY A 266 10.64 12.51 -20.50
N GLY A 267 9.90 12.12 -19.46
CA GLY A 267 9.89 12.78 -18.16
C GLY A 267 11.29 12.87 -17.57
N TYR A 268 11.56 13.96 -16.86
CA TYR A 268 12.81 14.18 -16.13
C TYR A 268 12.86 13.31 -14.88
N ALA A 269 14.04 12.76 -14.59
CA ALA A 269 14.32 12.09 -13.32
C ALA A 269 14.16 13.08 -12.15
N LEU A 270 13.45 12.66 -11.10
CA LEU A 270 13.35 13.41 -9.86
C LEU A 270 14.54 13.04 -8.97
N SER A 271 15.49 13.95 -8.81
CA SER A 271 16.63 13.76 -7.92
C SER A 271 16.15 13.71 -6.46
N ASN A 272 16.31 12.55 -5.82
CA ASN A 272 15.97 12.32 -4.41
C ASN A 272 17.22 12.00 -3.57
N SER A 273 18.25 12.85 -3.67
CA SER A 273 19.61 12.56 -3.17
C SER A 273 19.74 12.44 -1.64
N SER A 274 18.69 12.76 -0.87
CA SER A 274 18.66 12.58 0.59
C SER A 274 17.71 11.48 1.07
N GLY A 275 17.07 10.73 0.15
CA GLY A 275 16.07 9.70 0.48
C GLY A 275 14.79 10.23 1.14
N ALA A 276 14.65 11.54 1.33
CA ALA A 276 13.60 12.13 2.15
C ALA A 276 12.24 12.28 1.44
N LYS A 277 12.20 12.20 0.11
CA LYS A 277 10.99 12.46 -0.67
C LYS A 277 10.44 11.20 -1.33
N LEU A 278 9.13 11.15 -1.52
CA LEU A 278 8.40 10.01 -2.08
C LEU A 278 7.45 10.50 -3.17
N PHE A 279 7.47 9.86 -4.34
CA PHE A 279 6.72 10.33 -5.51
C PHE A 279 5.90 9.22 -6.16
N LEU A 280 4.73 9.60 -6.67
CA LEU A 280 4.03 8.83 -7.70
C LEU A 280 4.89 8.81 -8.98
N GLY A 281 4.78 7.74 -9.76
CA GLY A 281 5.27 7.73 -11.13
C GLY A 281 4.55 8.78 -11.96
N GLY A 282 5.27 9.44 -12.86
CA GLY A 282 4.72 10.43 -13.78
C GLY A 282 3.91 9.76 -14.90
N GLY A 283 2.90 10.48 -15.41
CA GLY A 283 2.14 10.03 -16.57
C GLY A 283 2.98 10.08 -17.85
N GLY A 284 2.75 9.15 -18.77
CA GLY A 284 3.25 9.25 -20.14
C GLY A 284 2.50 10.33 -20.93
N GLY A 285 3.12 10.93 -21.95
CA GLY A 285 2.47 11.87 -22.85
C GLY A 285 1.65 11.15 -23.92
N ALA A 286 0.59 11.80 -24.41
CA ALA A 286 -0.18 11.30 -25.55
C ALA A 286 0.60 11.49 -26.85
N GLY A 287 0.45 10.56 -27.79
CA GLY A 287 0.83 10.81 -29.18
C GLY A 287 -0.15 11.74 -29.88
N HIS A 288 0.31 12.43 -30.92
CA HIS A 288 -0.57 13.27 -31.74
C HIS A 288 -1.41 12.39 -32.67
N ALA A 289 -2.71 12.67 -32.78
CA ALA A 289 -3.65 11.87 -33.56
C ALA A 289 -4.60 12.73 -34.39
N ASN A 290 -4.95 12.28 -35.60
CA ASN A 290 -5.93 12.94 -36.47
C ASN A 290 -6.85 11.99 -37.25
N SER A 291 -6.72 10.68 -37.07
CA SER A 291 -7.49 9.67 -37.83
C SER A 291 -8.81 9.24 -37.16
N GLY A 292 -8.99 9.56 -35.87
CA GLY A 292 -10.21 9.22 -35.11
C GLY A 292 -10.28 7.78 -34.59
N PHE A 293 -9.24 6.96 -34.79
CA PHE A 293 -9.15 5.64 -34.16
C PHE A 293 -8.86 5.75 -32.66
N PHE A 294 -9.57 4.96 -31.85
CA PHE A 294 -9.45 5.00 -30.39
C PHE A 294 -8.05 4.58 -29.92
N SER A 295 -7.44 5.42 -29.08
CA SER A 295 -6.24 5.10 -28.29
C SER A 295 -6.52 5.47 -26.83
N THR A 296 -5.89 4.78 -25.89
CA THR A 296 -6.06 5.04 -24.45
C THR A 296 -5.24 6.24 -23.95
N GLY A 297 -4.50 6.92 -24.83
CA GLY A 297 -3.61 8.03 -24.47
C GLY A 297 -2.33 7.58 -23.76
N GLY A 298 -1.65 8.50 -23.08
CA GLY A 298 -0.48 8.19 -22.27
C GLY A 298 -0.80 7.27 -21.11
N GLY A 299 0.15 6.42 -20.72
CA GLY A 299 -0.01 5.53 -19.57
C GLY A 299 0.03 6.29 -18.23
N ASN A 300 -0.84 5.92 -17.30
CA ASN A 300 -0.77 6.42 -15.92
C ASN A 300 0.48 5.91 -15.20
N GLY A 301 1.08 6.72 -14.34
CA GLY A 301 2.21 6.30 -13.51
C GLY A 301 1.83 5.31 -12.41
N GLY A 302 2.82 4.65 -11.81
CA GLY A 302 2.63 3.81 -10.64
C GLY A 302 2.40 4.62 -9.36
N GLY A 303 1.64 4.07 -8.42
CA GLY A 303 1.37 4.69 -7.13
C GLY A 303 2.47 4.47 -6.09
N ILE A 304 2.15 4.72 -4.83
CA ILE A 304 3.02 4.49 -3.68
C ILE A 304 2.51 3.28 -2.89
N VAL A 305 3.41 2.39 -2.49
CA VAL A 305 3.15 1.31 -1.53
C VAL A 305 4.00 1.53 -0.28
N PHE A 306 3.38 1.48 0.91
CA PHE A 306 4.06 1.46 2.19
C PHE A 306 3.60 0.25 3.00
N ILE A 307 4.53 -0.63 3.38
CA ILE A 307 4.24 -1.81 4.20
C ILE A 307 5.16 -1.79 5.41
N GLN A 308 4.54 -1.89 6.59
CA GLN A 308 5.21 -2.15 7.85
C GLN A 308 4.74 -3.51 8.37
N THR A 309 5.65 -4.46 8.56
CA THR A 309 5.37 -5.76 9.21
C THR A 309 6.60 -6.36 9.88
N ASN A 310 6.40 -7.19 10.91
CA ASN A 310 7.52 -7.96 11.46
C ASN A 310 7.92 -9.10 10.52
N THR A 311 6.96 -9.92 10.09
CA THR A 311 7.19 -11.02 9.14
C THR A 311 6.24 -10.93 7.96
N LEU A 312 6.77 -11.09 6.75
CA LEU A 312 6.00 -11.25 5.51
C LEU A 312 6.06 -12.69 5.01
N TYR A 313 4.90 -13.30 4.80
CA TYR A 313 4.72 -14.54 4.05
C TYR A 313 4.13 -14.18 2.69
N SER A 314 4.95 -14.17 1.63
CA SER A 314 4.50 -13.71 0.31
C SER A 314 3.70 -14.79 -0.42
N ASN A 315 3.96 -16.07 -0.12
CA ASN A 315 3.34 -17.22 -0.79
C ASN A 315 3.37 -17.14 -2.33
N GLY A 316 4.40 -16.49 -2.89
CA GLY A 316 4.54 -16.28 -4.34
C GLY A 316 3.71 -15.13 -4.92
N TYR A 317 2.94 -14.39 -4.12
CA TYR A 317 2.23 -13.20 -4.56
C TYR A 317 3.12 -11.96 -4.61
N LYS A 318 2.75 -11.02 -5.49
CA LYS A 318 3.56 -9.85 -5.82
C LYS A 318 3.18 -8.60 -5.03
N ILE A 319 4.14 -7.71 -4.87
CA ILE A 319 3.96 -6.32 -4.43
C ILE A 319 4.31 -5.40 -5.60
N LEU A 320 3.36 -4.60 -6.08
CA LEU A 320 3.44 -3.90 -7.37
C LEU A 320 3.21 -2.39 -7.25
N ALA A 321 3.98 -1.61 -7.99
CA ALA A 321 3.77 -0.18 -8.23
C ALA A 321 4.13 0.17 -9.68
N ASN A 322 3.65 -0.61 -10.64
CA ASN A 322 4.07 -0.50 -12.04
C ASN A 322 3.37 0.68 -12.75
N GLY A 323 4.05 1.29 -13.71
CA GLY A 323 3.44 2.22 -14.66
C GLY A 323 2.55 1.47 -15.66
N GLN A 324 1.55 2.17 -16.20
CA GLN A 324 0.70 1.65 -17.26
C GLN A 324 1.37 1.78 -18.63
N ASP A 325 1.15 0.83 -19.51
CA ASP A 325 1.54 0.94 -20.92
C ASP A 325 0.81 2.10 -21.61
N GLY A 326 1.49 2.74 -22.57
CA GLY A 326 0.92 3.77 -23.42
C GLY A 326 0.00 3.18 -24.49
N GLY A 327 -0.99 3.96 -24.93
CA GLY A 327 -1.93 3.55 -25.96
C GLY A 327 -1.27 3.32 -27.32
N ASN A 328 -1.54 2.15 -27.90
CA ASN A 328 -1.23 1.83 -29.30
C ASN A 328 -2.09 2.66 -30.26
N THR A 329 -1.68 2.74 -31.53
CA THR A 329 -2.39 3.45 -32.59
C THR A 329 -2.32 2.71 -33.93
N LEU A 330 -3.26 3.03 -34.82
CA LEU A 330 -3.26 2.63 -36.23
C LEU A 330 -3.20 3.91 -37.07
N GLY A 331 -2.07 4.19 -37.71
CA GLY A 331 -1.91 5.36 -38.58
C GLY A 331 -1.85 6.73 -37.87
N ASP A 332 -1.42 6.77 -36.60
CA ASP A 332 -1.27 7.99 -35.80
C ASP A 332 -0.07 7.86 -34.83
N GLY A 333 0.32 8.96 -34.19
CA GLY A 333 1.37 8.93 -33.17
C GLY A 333 0.93 8.14 -31.92
N ALA A 334 1.71 7.14 -31.52
CA ALA A 334 1.44 6.33 -30.34
C ALA A 334 1.86 7.03 -29.04
N SER A 335 1.30 6.59 -27.92
CA SER A 335 1.45 7.29 -26.63
C SER A 335 2.55 6.70 -25.75
N GLY A 336 3.16 7.52 -24.90
CA GLY A 336 4.22 7.07 -23.98
C GLY A 336 3.69 6.29 -22.78
N GLY A 337 4.51 5.38 -22.25
CA GLY A 337 4.21 4.60 -21.04
C GLY A 337 4.38 5.42 -19.75
N GLY A 338 3.64 5.08 -18.70
CA GLY A 338 3.75 5.71 -17.38
C GLY A 338 5.00 5.28 -16.62
N GLY A 339 5.56 6.16 -15.79
CA GLY A 339 6.70 5.83 -14.94
C GLY A 339 6.31 4.89 -13.80
N GLY A 340 7.25 4.05 -13.34
CA GLY A 340 7.07 3.25 -12.14
C GLY A 340 6.87 4.10 -10.89
N GLY A 341 6.21 3.53 -9.89
CA GLY A 341 5.87 4.17 -8.62
C GLY A 341 6.98 4.05 -7.57
N SER A 342 6.60 4.21 -6.31
CA SER A 342 7.53 4.07 -5.17
C SER A 342 7.05 3.01 -4.18
N ILE A 343 7.95 2.19 -3.65
CA ILE A 343 7.63 1.16 -2.67
C ILE A 343 8.54 1.31 -1.45
N ILE A 344 7.97 1.39 -0.24
CA ILE A 344 8.69 1.34 1.03
C ILE A 344 8.31 0.05 1.77
N LEU A 345 9.29 -0.81 1.99
CA LEU A 345 9.16 -2.07 2.72
C LEU A 345 9.92 -1.97 4.04
N ASN A 346 9.20 -1.60 5.10
CA ASN A 346 9.70 -1.68 6.46
C ASN A 346 9.38 -3.06 7.04
N ILE A 347 10.18 -4.06 6.65
CA ILE A 347 9.94 -5.47 6.99
C ILE A 347 11.16 -6.02 7.71
N ASN A 348 10.98 -6.68 8.86
CA ASN A 348 12.09 -7.28 9.59
C ASN A 348 12.50 -8.63 9.00
N ASN A 349 11.52 -9.49 8.70
CA ASN A 349 11.74 -10.86 8.26
C ASN A 349 10.88 -11.20 7.03
N TYR A 350 11.47 -11.89 6.07
CA TYR A 350 10.79 -12.47 4.92
C TYR A 350 10.81 -13.98 5.08
N ALA A 351 9.64 -14.61 5.16
CA ALA A 351 9.53 -16.05 5.37
C ALA A 351 9.86 -16.87 4.11
N ASP A 352 9.74 -16.25 2.94
CA ASP A 352 9.89 -16.86 1.62
C ASP A 352 10.35 -15.82 0.58
N PRO A 353 10.87 -16.24 -0.59
CA PRO A 353 11.26 -15.33 -1.66
C PRO A 353 10.08 -14.50 -2.17
N VAL A 354 10.25 -13.18 -2.27
CA VAL A 354 9.19 -12.24 -2.66
C VAL A 354 9.47 -11.63 -4.04
N THR A 355 8.42 -11.39 -4.82
CA THR A 355 8.51 -10.63 -6.08
C THR A 355 7.98 -9.21 -5.87
N ILE A 356 8.82 -8.22 -6.13
CA ILE A 356 8.53 -6.80 -5.95
C ILE A 356 8.83 -6.07 -7.26
N GLU A 357 7.86 -5.30 -7.76
CA GLU A 357 8.00 -4.60 -9.03
C GLU A 357 7.60 -3.12 -8.90
N ALA A 358 8.48 -2.25 -9.39
CA ALA A 358 8.16 -0.87 -9.69
C ALA A 358 8.70 -0.55 -11.08
N ILE A 359 8.16 -1.23 -12.10
CA ILE A 359 8.62 -1.09 -13.49
C ILE A 359 7.88 0.04 -14.22
N GLY A 360 8.54 0.63 -15.21
CA GLY A 360 7.89 1.55 -16.13
C GLY A 360 7.00 0.81 -17.13
N GLY A 361 5.91 1.46 -17.56
CA GLY A 361 5.06 0.95 -18.63
C GLY A 361 5.73 1.09 -19.99
N ASN A 362 5.42 0.18 -20.92
CA ASN A 362 5.91 0.24 -22.28
C ASN A 362 5.27 1.41 -23.05
N GLY A 363 6.01 1.96 -24.01
CA GLY A 363 5.44 2.87 -24.99
C GLY A 363 4.47 2.15 -25.93
N GLY A 364 3.43 2.84 -26.38
CA GLY A 364 2.49 2.32 -27.36
C GLY A 364 3.17 2.08 -28.70
N SER A 365 2.81 0.97 -29.35
CA SER A 365 3.23 0.68 -30.72
C SER A 365 2.31 1.38 -31.72
N GLU A 366 2.91 1.83 -32.82
CA GLU A 366 2.16 2.34 -33.96
C GLU A 366 2.11 1.24 -35.04
N ASN A 367 1.05 1.24 -35.85
CA ASN A 367 0.93 0.42 -37.05
C ASN A 367 0.50 1.30 -38.24
N ASP A 368 1.32 1.36 -39.28
CA ASP A 368 1.08 2.17 -40.49
C ASP A 368 0.24 1.43 -41.57
N ASP A 369 -0.20 0.20 -41.29
CA ASP A 369 -1.05 -0.64 -42.17
C ASP A 369 -0.53 -0.81 -43.60
N ASN A 370 0.79 -0.94 -43.76
CA ASN A 370 1.46 -1.03 -45.06
C ASN A 370 1.20 0.19 -45.98
N THR A 371 0.82 1.34 -45.42
CA THR A 371 0.59 2.54 -46.22
C THR A 371 1.91 3.17 -46.61
N SER A 372 2.31 3.02 -47.88
CA SER A 372 3.58 3.55 -48.40
C SER A 372 3.75 5.05 -48.10
N GLY A 373 4.87 5.39 -47.49
CA GLY A 373 5.28 6.78 -47.21
C GLY A 373 4.64 7.40 -45.97
N LYS A 374 3.76 6.69 -45.25
CA LYS A 374 3.25 7.08 -43.93
C LYS A 374 4.00 6.30 -42.87
N CYS A 375 4.74 7.01 -42.03
CA CYS A 375 5.53 6.39 -40.97
C CYS A 375 5.46 7.22 -39.69
N TYR A 376 4.54 6.90 -38.80
CA TYR A 376 4.28 7.70 -37.62
C TYR A 376 5.18 7.34 -36.43
N GLY A 377 5.06 8.09 -35.33
CA GLY A 377 5.93 7.96 -34.16
C GLY A 377 5.41 6.94 -33.15
N GLU A 378 6.26 6.00 -32.72
CA GLU A 378 5.96 5.11 -31.58
C GLU A 378 6.03 5.86 -30.23
N GLY A 379 5.49 5.27 -29.16
CA GLY A 379 5.60 5.81 -27.81
C GLY A 379 6.95 5.55 -27.14
N GLY A 380 7.40 6.47 -26.29
CA GLY A 380 8.55 6.27 -25.40
C GLY A 380 8.19 5.43 -24.18
N GLY A 381 9.13 4.61 -23.69
CA GLY A 381 8.91 3.79 -22.49
C GLY A 381 8.98 4.61 -21.19
N GLY A 382 8.15 4.28 -20.20
CA GLY A 382 8.21 4.89 -18.87
C GLY A 382 9.46 4.45 -18.09
N SER A 383 9.98 5.28 -17.18
CA SER A 383 11.11 4.90 -16.35
C SER A 383 10.72 3.86 -15.29
N GLY A 384 11.71 3.14 -14.76
CA GLY A 384 11.52 2.40 -13.51
C GLY A 384 11.27 3.33 -12.32
N GLY A 385 10.67 2.76 -11.29
CA GLY A 385 10.38 3.40 -10.01
C GLY A 385 11.47 3.23 -8.96
N ILE A 386 11.13 3.43 -7.69
CA ILE A 386 12.08 3.29 -6.59
C ILE A 386 11.57 2.33 -5.51
N ILE A 387 12.44 1.46 -5.00
CA ILE A 387 12.12 0.51 -3.93
C ILE A 387 13.06 0.74 -2.75
N TYR A 388 12.50 0.96 -1.56
CA TYR A 388 13.20 1.13 -0.30
C TYR A 388 13.02 -0.10 0.59
N PHE A 389 14.14 -0.61 1.11
CA PHE A 389 14.19 -1.69 2.08
C PHE A 389 14.74 -1.19 3.42
N LYS A 390 14.11 -1.62 4.52
CA LYS A 390 14.63 -1.37 5.88
C LYS A 390 16.04 -1.93 6.08
N GLY A 391 16.31 -3.12 5.56
CA GLY A 391 17.59 -3.81 5.64
C GLY A 391 18.14 -4.13 4.26
N SER A 392 18.76 -5.30 4.12
CA SER A 392 19.17 -5.84 2.83
C SER A 392 17.97 -6.18 1.94
N THR A 393 18.19 -6.22 0.63
CA THR A 393 17.23 -6.75 -0.33
C THR A 393 16.89 -8.21 0.02
N PRO A 394 15.61 -8.60 0.07
CA PRO A 394 15.21 -9.99 0.35
C PRO A 394 15.56 -10.92 -0.81
N ALA A 395 15.57 -12.23 -0.52
CA ALA A 395 15.60 -13.24 -1.58
C ALA A 395 14.36 -13.13 -2.47
N GLY A 396 14.50 -13.44 -3.76
CA GLY A 396 13.46 -13.26 -4.77
C GLY A 396 13.86 -12.26 -5.85
N ILE A 397 12.87 -11.63 -6.48
CA ILE A 397 13.07 -10.72 -7.61
C ILE A 397 12.59 -9.33 -7.21
N SER A 398 13.48 -8.35 -7.29
CA SER A 398 13.15 -6.92 -7.15
C SER A 398 13.46 -6.22 -8.48
N THR A 399 12.42 -5.78 -9.20
CA THR A 399 12.56 -5.23 -10.56
C THR A 399 12.15 -3.77 -10.61
N VAL A 400 13.08 -2.93 -11.06
CA VAL A 400 12.87 -1.50 -11.32
C VAL A 400 13.24 -1.16 -12.77
N THR A 401 12.99 -2.04 -13.73
CA THR A 401 13.31 -1.78 -15.14
C THR A 401 12.44 -0.67 -15.70
N GLY A 402 12.99 0.12 -16.63
CA GLY A 402 12.16 0.97 -17.49
C GLY A 402 11.37 0.13 -18.48
N GLY A 403 10.25 0.67 -18.94
CA GLY A 403 9.47 0.08 -20.02
C GLY A 403 10.19 0.21 -21.35
N ALA A 404 9.91 -0.73 -22.26
CA ALA A 404 10.41 -0.66 -23.63
C ALA A 404 9.75 0.52 -24.38
N LYS A 405 10.39 1.00 -25.44
CA LYS A 405 9.70 1.83 -26.43
C LYS A 405 8.66 0.98 -27.18
N GLY A 406 7.70 1.65 -27.81
CA GLY A 406 6.79 0.99 -28.76
C GLY A 406 7.52 0.48 -30.00
N ASN A 407 6.82 -0.37 -30.75
CA ASN A 407 7.28 -0.83 -32.06
C ASN A 407 6.67 0.04 -33.17
N LYS A 408 7.39 0.19 -34.28
CA LYS A 408 6.83 0.63 -35.56
C LYS A 408 6.49 -0.62 -36.36
N LEU A 409 5.25 -0.75 -36.81
CA LEU A 409 4.74 -1.96 -37.46
C LEU A 409 4.24 -1.62 -38.87
N ASN A 410 4.59 -2.47 -39.83
CA ASN A 410 4.09 -2.38 -41.21
C ASN A 410 4.38 -1.02 -41.90
N SER A 411 5.45 -0.33 -41.52
CA SER A 411 5.88 0.92 -42.14
C SER A 411 6.65 0.66 -43.45
N LEU A 412 6.23 1.28 -44.55
CA LEU A 412 6.82 1.12 -45.89
C LEU A 412 7.31 2.45 -46.46
N ASN A 413 8.47 2.43 -47.14
CA ASN A 413 9.04 3.60 -47.85
C ASN A 413 9.14 4.85 -46.97
N CYS A 414 9.62 4.72 -45.73
CA CYS A 414 9.78 5.83 -44.79
C CYS A 414 10.93 6.77 -45.17
N GLY A 415 10.86 8.02 -44.69
CA GLY A 415 12.02 8.90 -44.56
C GLY A 415 12.95 8.45 -43.43
N THR A 416 13.87 9.34 -43.02
CA THR A 416 14.80 9.05 -41.92
C THR A 416 14.06 8.81 -40.61
N ILE A 417 14.15 7.58 -40.10
CA ILE A 417 13.47 7.18 -38.86
C ILE A 417 14.07 7.89 -37.65
N THR A 418 13.22 8.61 -36.91
CA THR A 418 13.53 9.06 -35.55
C THR A 418 12.88 8.08 -34.57
N ALA A 419 13.66 7.14 -34.06
CA ALA A 419 13.18 6.12 -33.12
C ALA A 419 12.93 6.70 -31.73
N GLY A 420 11.89 6.19 -31.06
CA GLY A 420 11.70 6.38 -29.63
C GLY A 420 12.78 5.65 -28.81
N THR A 421 12.77 5.84 -27.50
CA THR A 421 13.71 5.19 -26.58
C THR A 421 12.98 4.51 -25.43
N ALA A 422 13.59 3.46 -24.88
CA ALA A 422 13.13 2.86 -23.64
C ALA A 422 13.28 3.84 -22.47
N GLY A 423 12.52 3.63 -21.40
CA GLY A 423 12.74 4.32 -20.14
C GLY A 423 13.99 3.80 -19.42
N THR A 424 14.58 4.65 -18.59
CA THR A 424 15.75 4.25 -17.79
C THR A 424 15.30 3.39 -16.61
N ALA A 425 16.12 2.41 -16.20
CA ALA A 425 15.87 1.67 -14.96
C ALA A 425 15.86 2.61 -13.75
N GLY A 426 15.02 2.31 -12.78
CA GLY A 426 14.89 3.00 -11.50
C GLY A 426 15.95 2.58 -10.50
N THR A 427 15.63 2.66 -9.21
CA THR A 427 16.64 2.50 -8.15
C THR A 427 16.12 1.63 -7.00
N THR A 428 17.02 0.87 -6.39
CA THR A 428 16.77 0.18 -5.12
C THR A 428 17.65 0.80 -4.04
N VAL A 429 17.08 1.04 -2.86
CA VAL A 429 17.75 1.65 -1.70
C VAL A 429 17.57 0.73 -0.50
N THR A 430 18.67 0.37 0.18
CA THR A 430 18.68 -0.44 1.39
C THR A 430 18.96 0.42 2.63
N ASN A 431 18.77 -0.14 3.83
CA ASN A 431 18.99 0.55 5.09
C ASN A 431 18.18 1.86 5.23
N TYR A 432 16.99 1.87 4.63
CA TYR A 432 16.11 3.02 4.65
C TYR A 432 15.26 3.08 5.92
N SER A 433 15.11 4.27 6.48
CA SER A 433 14.14 4.54 7.54
C SER A 433 13.13 5.57 7.06
N PHE A 434 11.85 5.28 7.26
CA PHE A 434 10.81 6.24 6.91
C PHE A 434 10.81 7.42 7.88
N ALA A 435 10.32 8.57 7.42
CA ALA A 435 10.25 9.77 8.26
C ALA A 435 9.14 9.64 9.31
N GLU A 436 9.51 9.59 10.58
CA GLU A 436 8.62 9.71 11.72
C GLU A 436 9.36 10.45 12.84
N SER A 437 8.71 11.45 13.44
CA SER A 437 9.30 12.21 14.55
C SER A 437 9.52 11.34 15.77
N SER A 438 10.47 11.70 16.62
CA SER A 438 10.62 11.18 17.99
C SER A 438 10.25 12.22 19.05
N THR A 439 10.08 13.49 18.66
CA THR A 439 9.81 14.60 19.57
C THR A 439 8.32 14.73 19.85
N LEU A 440 7.91 14.65 21.12
CA LEU A 440 6.51 14.81 21.52
C LEU A 440 5.99 16.22 21.22
N SER A 441 4.74 16.31 20.81
CA SER A 441 4.02 17.57 20.62
C SER A 441 3.49 18.08 21.96
N GLY A 442 3.77 19.35 22.27
CA GLY A 442 3.20 20.03 23.45
C GLY A 442 1.68 20.23 23.33
N ALA A 443 1.11 20.23 22.13
CA ALA A 443 -0.33 20.41 21.93
C ALA A 443 -1.16 19.20 22.38
N CYS A 444 -0.55 18.01 22.43
CA CYS A 444 -1.15 16.85 23.11
C CYS A 444 -1.11 16.98 24.63
N GLY A 445 -0.16 17.78 25.16
CA GLY A 445 -0.03 18.08 26.59
C GLY A 445 -0.86 19.27 27.08
N THR A 446 -1.30 20.19 26.20
CA THR A 446 -2.19 21.32 26.56
C THR A 446 -3.67 21.01 26.38
N VAL A 447 -4.00 19.76 26.09
CA VAL A 447 -5.33 19.21 26.27
C VAL A 447 -5.40 18.66 27.68
N LEU A 448 -5.78 19.50 28.65
CA LEU A 448 -6.34 18.96 29.90
C LEU A 448 -7.80 18.59 29.63
N ALA A 449 -7.99 17.42 29.04
CA ALA A 449 -9.26 16.71 29.07
C ALA A 449 -8.96 15.21 29.06
N VAL A 450 -8.73 14.70 30.28
CA VAL A 450 -9.03 13.31 30.70
C VAL A 450 -8.02 12.25 30.24
N GLY A 451 -6.83 12.29 30.84
CA GLY A 451 -6.53 11.42 31.98
C GLY A 451 -6.27 9.92 31.73
N LEU A 452 -5.84 9.46 30.55
CA LEU A 452 -5.27 8.10 30.42
C LEU A 452 -3.84 8.19 29.85
N LEU A 453 -2.85 7.90 30.69
CA LEU A 453 -1.43 7.94 30.35
C LEU A 453 -0.92 6.62 29.76
N ASN A 454 -1.45 5.49 30.22
CA ASN A 454 -1.08 4.16 29.74
C ASN A 454 -2.26 3.21 29.93
N PHE A 455 -2.39 2.23 29.04
CA PHE A 455 -3.28 1.09 29.17
C PHE A 455 -2.65 -0.11 28.47
N SER A 456 -2.48 -1.22 29.19
CA SER A 456 -1.95 -2.46 28.67
C SER A 456 -2.67 -3.66 29.29
N CYS A 457 -2.78 -4.72 28.50
CA CYS A 457 -3.20 -6.03 28.98
C CYS A 457 -2.12 -7.03 28.59
N ARG A 458 -1.81 -7.95 29.50
CA ARG A 458 -0.95 -9.11 29.21
C ARG A 458 -1.56 -10.35 29.81
N THR A 459 -1.31 -11.48 29.19
CA THR A 459 -1.72 -12.78 29.71
C THR A 459 -0.70 -13.31 30.73
N SER A 460 -1.18 -14.01 31.75
CA SER A 460 -0.37 -14.77 32.71
C SER A 460 -1.07 -16.10 32.98
N GLY A 461 -0.65 -17.17 32.29
CA GLY A 461 -1.44 -18.41 32.28
C GLY A 461 -2.82 -18.18 31.67
N ASN A 462 -3.88 -18.51 32.43
CA ASN A 462 -5.28 -18.28 32.05
C ASN A 462 -5.83 -16.93 32.56
N ASP A 463 -4.97 -16.08 33.11
CA ASP A 463 -5.37 -14.79 33.65
C ASP A 463 -4.96 -13.66 32.70
N VAL A 464 -5.67 -12.53 32.80
CA VAL A 464 -5.27 -11.28 32.15
C VAL A 464 -4.93 -10.25 33.21
N ILE A 465 -3.69 -9.80 33.18
CA ILE A 465 -3.23 -8.66 33.97
C ILE A 465 -3.50 -7.41 33.14
N VAL A 466 -4.40 -6.57 33.64
CA VAL A 466 -4.76 -5.27 33.06
C VAL A 466 -4.15 -4.17 33.91
N GLU A 467 -3.33 -3.32 33.29
CA GLU A 467 -2.67 -2.20 33.93
C GLU A 467 -2.99 -0.91 33.18
N TRP A 468 -3.35 0.14 33.92
CA TRP A 468 -3.48 1.46 33.33
C TRP A 468 -3.02 2.53 34.29
N LYS A 469 -2.66 3.68 33.72
CA LYS A 469 -2.27 4.85 34.49
C LYS A 469 -3.11 6.04 34.03
N ILE A 470 -3.67 6.77 34.97
CA ILE A 470 -4.33 8.05 34.75
C ILE A 470 -3.45 9.19 35.27
N ALA A 471 -3.64 10.40 34.74
CA ALA A 471 -2.87 11.56 35.17
C ALA A 471 -3.18 11.89 36.65
N THR A 472 -2.18 12.24 37.45
CA THR A 472 -2.33 12.41 38.92
C THR A 472 -3.11 13.67 39.32
N ASP A 473 -3.31 14.61 38.39
CA ASP A 473 -4.18 15.77 38.52
C ASP A 473 -5.65 15.48 38.17
N ALA A 474 -5.99 14.24 37.81
CA ALA A 474 -7.33 13.76 37.45
C ALA A 474 -8.27 13.53 38.66
N THR A 475 -8.29 14.42 39.65
CA THR A 475 -8.90 14.20 40.98
C THR A 475 -10.43 13.95 41.00
N SER A 476 -11.10 13.95 39.84
CA SER A 476 -12.55 13.68 39.71
C SER A 476 -12.91 12.79 38.51
N ILE A 477 -12.01 11.88 38.13
CA ILE A 477 -12.26 10.90 37.07
C ILE A 477 -12.56 9.53 37.69
N LYS A 478 -13.73 8.98 37.35
CA LYS A 478 -14.09 7.58 37.64
C LYS A 478 -13.64 6.71 36.48
N SER A 479 -13.13 5.52 36.76
CA SER A 479 -12.72 4.57 35.71
C SER A 479 -13.48 3.26 35.81
N SER A 480 -13.74 2.63 34.67
CA SER A 480 -14.39 1.32 34.58
C SER A 480 -13.57 0.44 33.65
N LEU A 481 -13.10 -0.70 34.15
CA LEU A 481 -12.56 -1.76 33.30
C LEU A 481 -13.73 -2.47 32.63
N GLN A 482 -13.78 -2.41 31.30
CA GLN A 482 -14.76 -3.13 30.51
C GLN A 482 -14.12 -4.30 29.79
N ARG A 483 -14.85 -5.42 29.73
CA ARG A 483 -14.50 -6.58 28.93
C ARG A 483 -15.60 -6.89 27.93
N ASN A 484 -15.17 -7.29 26.76
CA ASN A 484 -15.99 -7.97 25.78
C ASN A 484 -15.41 -9.36 25.54
N SER A 485 -16.20 -10.39 25.84
CA SER A 485 -15.87 -11.79 25.62
C SER A 485 -16.53 -12.24 24.31
N ASN A 486 -15.78 -12.87 23.40
CA ASN A 486 -16.32 -13.48 22.17
C ASN A 486 -17.09 -12.53 21.22
N ASN A 487 -16.64 -11.27 21.08
CA ASN A 487 -17.30 -10.24 20.23
C ASN A 487 -18.79 -10.00 20.56
N SER A 488 -19.17 -10.16 21.83
CA SER A 488 -20.50 -9.84 22.36
C SER A 488 -20.61 -8.36 22.78
N THR A 489 -21.50 -8.04 23.72
CA THR A 489 -21.68 -6.70 24.29
C THR A 489 -20.62 -6.39 25.36
N TRP A 490 -20.15 -5.14 25.43
CA TRP A 490 -19.26 -4.67 26.50
C TRP A 490 -19.93 -4.75 27.87
N SER A 491 -19.22 -5.28 28.86
CA SER A 491 -19.65 -5.36 30.26
C SER A 491 -18.62 -4.69 31.16
N ASP A 492 -19.07 -4.00 32.21
CA ASP A 492 -18.18 -3.50 33.27
C ASP A 492 -17.76 -4.67 34.16
N ILE A 493 -16.46 -4.99 34.16
CA ILE A 493 -15.89 -5.98 35.10
C ILE A 493 -15.71 -5.36 36.47
N GLN A 494 -15.16 -4.15 36.48
CA GLN A 494 -14.82 -3.47 37.71
C GLN A 494 -14.90 -1.96 37.49
N SER A 495 -15.49 -1.26 38.45
CA SER A 495 -15.55 0.20 38.48
C SER A 495 -14.76 0.73 39.67
N PHE A 496 -14.08 1.85 39.45
CA PHE A 496 -13.24 2.53 40.41
C PHE A 496 -13.75 3.95 40.60
N GLY A 497 -13.77 4.37 41.86
CA GLY A 497 -14.08 5.75 42.23
C GLY A 497 -12.93 6.69 41.86
N ASN A 498 -12.47 7.47 42.84
CA ASN A 498 -11.39 8.41 42.60
C ASN A 498 -10.05 7.70 42.29
N PRO A 499 -9.14 8.37 41.57
CA PRO A 499 -7.78 7.89 41.35
C PRO A 499 -7.06 7.53 42.65
N PRO A 500 -6.25 6.46 42.69
CA PRO A 500 -5.20 6.36 43.70
C PRO A 500 -4.19 7.51 43.51
N GLU A 501 -3.46 7.89 44.56
CA GLU A 501 -2.47 8.98 44.51
C GLU A 501 -1.39 8.77 43.42
N SER A 502 -1.04 7.51 43.15
CA SER A 502 -0.09 7.13 42.08
C SER A 502 -0.68 7.24 40.66
N GLY A 503 -2.00 7.34 40.54
CA GLY A 503 -2.76 7.22 39.30
C GLY A 503 -2.68 5.85 38.64
N GLN A 504 -2.04 4.85 39.27
CA GLN A 504 -1.82 3.53 38.70
C GLN A 504 -2.83 2.51 39.20
N TYR A 505 -3.31 1.70 38.27
CA TYR A 505 -4.21 0.59 38.52
C TYR A 505 -3.63 -0.70 37.98
N ARG A 506 -3.88 -1.79 38.70
CA ARG A 506 -3.62 -3.15 38.26
C ARG A 506 -4.79 -4.02 38.67
N VAL A 507 -5.38 -4.69 37.68
CA VAL A 507 -6.46 -5.66 37.86
C VAL A 507 -6.02 -6.98 37.25
N GLU A 508 -6.40 -8.07 37.89
CA GLU A 508 -6.17 -9.41 37.39
C GLU A 508 -7.54 -10.05 37.16
N ASP A 509 -7.86 -10.30 35.90
CA ASP A 509 -9.06 -11.01 35.49
C ASP A 509 -8.72 -12.49 35.37
N ARG A 510 -9.22 -13.30 36.31
CA ARG A 510 -8.71 -14.64 36.60
C ARG A 510 -9.56 -15.76 36.00
N ASP A 511 -8.92 -16.92 35.85
CA ASP A 511 -9.57 -18.18 35.49
C ASP A 511 -10.39 -18.09 34.20
N LEU A 512 -9.89 -17.31 33.25
CA LEU A 512 -10.61 -17.09 32.00
C LEU A 512 -10.55 -18.36 31.15
N PRO A 513 -11.70 -18.82 30.62
CA PRO A 513 -11.72 -19.86 29.60
C PRO A 513 -10.88 -19.46 28.38
N GLU A 514 -10.43 -20.44 27.60
CA GLU A 514 -9.80 -20.21 26.30
C GLU A 514 -10.68 -19.30 25.42
N GLY A 515 -10.05 -18.30 24.81
CA GLY A 515 -10.77 -17.36 23.94
C GLY A 515 -10.16 -15.97 23.86
N PHE A 516 -10.79 -15.14 23.03
CA PHE A 516 -10.43 -13.75 22.86
C PHE A 516 -11.21 -12.86 23.82
N TYR A 517 -10.46 -12.03 24.52
CA TYR A 517 -10.99 -11.01 25.40
C TYR A 517 -10.50 -9.66 24.95
N GLN A 518 -11.44 -8.75 24.75
CA GLN A 518 -11.15 -7.35 24.47
C GLN A 518 -11.38 -6.57 25.75
N TYR A 519 -10.40 -5.76 26.14
CA TYR A 519 -10.48 -4.89 27.28
C TYR A 519 -10.41 -3.43 26.85
N ARG A 520 -11.13 -2.57 27.54
CA ARG A 520 -10.96 -1.12 27.45
C ARG A 520 -11.25 -0.49 28.80
N ILE A 521 -10.68 0.69 29.03
CA ILE A 521 -11.00 1.55 30.16
C ILE A 521 -12.03 2.58 29.71
N LYS A 522 -13.13 2.70 30.44
CA LYS A 522 -14.07 3.80 30.34
C LYS A 522 -13.74 4.81 31.43
N LEU A 523 -13.42 6.05 31.06
CA LEU A 523 -13.23 7.17 31.97
C LEU A 523 -14.46 8.06 31.96
N LEU A 524 -14.99 8.39 33.14
CA LEU A 524 -16.10 9.31 33.33
C LEU A 524 -15.62 10.51 34.15
N SER A 525 -15.74 11.70 33.57
CA SER A 525 -15.32 12.95 34.21
C SER A 525 -16.43 13.60 35.02
N ALA A 526 -16.05 14.50 35.94
CA ALA A 526 -16.99 15.27 36.77
C ALA A 526 -18.05 16.05 35.96
N ASN A 527 -17.70 16.50 34.76
CA ASN A 527 -18.62 17.19 33.85
C ASN A 527 -19.51 16.25 33.01
N GLY A 528 -19.47 14.93 33.27
CA GLY A 528 -20.25 13.91 32.56
C GLY A 528 -19.61 13.38 31.27
N SER A 529 -18.44 13.88 30.87
CA SER A 529 -17.74 13.40 29.66
C SER A 529 -17.27 11.96 29.81
N VAL A 530 -17.45 11.15 28.76
CA VAL A 530 -16.96 9.77 28.70
C VAL A 530 -15.83 9.65 27.68
N ILE A 531 -14.71 9.05 28.08
CA ILE A 531 -13.58 8.70 27.20
C ILE A 531 -13.32 7.20 27.31
N PHE A 532 -13.00 6.56 26.19
CA PHE A 532 -12.56 5.16 26.18
C PHE A 532 -11.07 5.08 25.85
N SER A 533 -10.37 4.12 26.45
CA SER A 533 -9.04 3.71 25.98
C SER A 533 -9.13 3.04 24.60
N ASN A 534 -7.96 2.79 24.00
CA ASN A 534 -7.85 1.78 22.96
C ASN A 534 -8.37 0.44 23.47
N ILE A 535 -8.82 -0.41 22.56
CA ILE A 535 -9.16 -1.80 22.87
C ILE A 535 -7.86 -2.61 22.90
N SER A 536 -7.57 -3.26 24.02
CA SER A 536 -6.50 -4.24 24.13
C SER A 536 -7.11 -5.63 23.99
N THR A 537 -6.79 -6.30 22.89
CA THR A 537 -7.21 -7.68 22.65
C THR A 537 -6.13 -8.61 23.16
N VAL A 538 -6.51 -9.50 24.07
CA VAL A 538 -5.66 -10.59 24.54
C VAL A 538 -6.32 -11.91 24.21
N ASN A 539 -5.47 -12.90 23.95
CA ASN A 539 -5.90 -14.26 23.69
C ASN A 539 -5.42 -15.15 24.82
N ILE A 540 -6.35 -15.75 25.56
CA ILE A 540 -6.01 -16.83 26.48
C ILE A 540 -5.82 -18.09 25.63
N ALA A 541 -4.56 -18.32 25.22
CA ALA A 541 -4.17 -19.45 24.39
C ALA A 541 -3.62 -20.60 25.24
N ASN A 542 -4.05 -21.83 24.99
CA ASN A 542 -3.33 -23.00 25.45
C ASN A 542 -2.02 -23.12 24.65
N ASN A 543 -0.88 -22.88 25.31
CA ASN A 543 0.44 -22.73 24.70
C ASN A 543 1.08 -24.02 24.16
N SER A 544 0.28 -24.96 23.67
CA SER A 544 0.78 -26.26 23.20
C SER A 544 -0.10 -26.80 22.06
N SER A 545 0.07 -26.25 20.85
CA SER A 545 -0.62 -26.77 19.67
C SER A 545 -0.05 -28.13 19.27
N LEU A 546 -0.90 -29.15 19.13
CA LEU A 546 -0.58 -30.47 18.59
C LEU A 546 -0.97 -30.53 17.10
N ILE A 547 0.00 -30.39 16.20
CA ILE A 547 -0.24 -30.37 14.74
C ILE A 547 0.07 -31.75 14.16
N LEU A 548 -0.83 -32.27 13.31
CA LEU A 548 -0.73 -33.59 12.69
C LEU A 548 -0.76 -33.46 11.17
N PHE A 549 0.25 -33.96 10.47
CA PHE A 549 0.25 -33.98 9.00
C PHE A 549 1.05 -35.17 8.39
N PRO A 550 0.70 -35.62 7.17
CA PRO A 550 -0.49 -35.22 6.41
C PRO A 550 -1.77 -35.65 7.13
N ASN A 551 -2.89 -34.98 6.85
CA ASN A 551 -4.22 -35.40 7.31
C ASN A 551 -5.20 -35.14 6.15
N PRO A 552 -5.71 -36.17 5.46
CA PRO A 552 -5.60 -37.61 5.77
C PRO A 552 -4.20 -38.22 5.60
N VAL A 553 -3.93 -39.34 6.29
CA VAL A 553 -2.64 -40.07 6.30
C VAL A 553 -2.84 -41.56 5.99
N ARG A 554 -1.85 -42.19 5.33
CA ARG A 554 -1.88 -43.63 5.02
C ARG A 554 -0.99 -44.48 5.94
N SER A 555 0.24 -44.04 6.19
CA SER A 555 1.22 -44.86 6.93
C SER A 555 2.14 -44.08 7.84
N LEU A 556 2.53 -42.85 7.49
CA LEU A 556 3.48 -42.07 8.28
C LEU A 556 2.91 -40.71 8.69
N LEU A 557 2.67 -40.53 9.99
CA LEU A 557 2.13 -39.31 10.58
C LEU A 557 3.25 -38.46 11.19
N THR A 558 3.36 -37.20 10.80
CA THR A 558 4.24 -36.20 11.42
C THR A 558 3.46 -35.44 12.49
N ILE A 559 4.02 -35.39 13.69
CA ILE A 559 3.45 -34.74 14.87
C ILE A 559 4.37 -33.57 15.23
N VAL A 560 3.86 -32.35 15.24
CA VAL A 560 4.59 -31.16 15.68
C VAL A 560 3.99 -30.69 16.99
N HIS A 561 4.83 -30.73 18.02
CA HIS A 561 4.53 -30.35 19.40
C HIS A 561 5.88 -30.20 20.12
N PRO A 562 6.07 -29.24 21.04
CA PRO A 562 7.29 -29.11 21.82
C PRO A 562 7.38 -30.23 22.87
N PHE A 563 7.70 -31.45 22.45
CA PHE A 563 7.80 -32.60 23.35
C PHE A 563 8.95 -32.41 24.33
N GLU A 564 8.68 -32.67 25.61
CA GLU A 564 9.71 -32.83 26.64
C GLU A 564 9.99 -34.32 26.89
N ALA A 565 11.21 -34.65 27.31
CA ALA A 565 11.54 -36.01 27.74
C ALA A 565 10.59 -36.47 28.86
N GLY A 566 9.94 -37.62 28.66
CA GLY A 566 8.94 -38.17 29.57
C GLY A 566 7.49 -37.92 29.17
N THR A 567 7.23 -37.09 28.16
CA THR A 567 5.88 -36.80 27.65
C THR A 567 5.18 -38.08 27.16
N GLU A 568 3.92 -38.27 27.54
CA GLU A 568 3.09 -39.38 27.04
C GLU A 568 2.25 -38.96 25.82
N LEU A 569 2.22 -39.84 24.83
CA LEU A 569 1.46 -39.71 23.60
C LEU A 569 0.47 -40.88 23.50
N SER A 570 -0.82 -40.58 23.38
CA SER A 570 -1.87 -41.60 23.20
C SER A 570 -2.63 -41.39 21.89
N ILE A 571 -3.10 -42.48 21.29
CA ILE A 571 -4.05 -42.46 20.17
C ILE A 571 -5.28 -43.27 20.56
N MET A 572 -6.46 -42.72 20.32
CA MET A 572 -7.75 -43.36 20.55
C MET A 572 -8.53 -43.46 19.25
N ASP A 573 -9.28 -44.54 19.06
CA ASP A 573 -10.24 -44.67 17.97
C ASP A 573 -11.52 -43.86 18.23
N ALA A 574 -12.44 -43.86 17.26
CA ALA A 574 -13.70 -43.12 17.34
C ALA A 574 -14.64 -43.60 18.47
N MET A 575 -14.43 -44.79 19.03
CA MET A 575 -15.18 -45.32 20.17
C MET A 575 -14.51 -44.98 21.51
N GLY A 576 -13.40 -44.24 21.49
CA GLY A 576 -12.62 -43.88 22.68
C GLY A 576 -11.70 -45.00 23.19
N LYS A 577 -11.55 -46.11 22.44
CA LYS A 577 -10.61 -47.17 22.79
C LYS A 577 -9.20 -46.72 22.44
N GLN A 578 -8.29 -46.79 23.40
CA GLN A 578 -6.88 -46.47 23.19
C GLN A 578 -6.22 -47.54 22.30
N VAL A 579 -5.67 -47.12 21.17
CA VAL A 579 -5.00 -47.97 20.17
C VAL A 579 -3.47 -47.81 20.18
N LEU A 580 -2.95 -46.73 20.78
CA LEU A 580 -1.52 -46.52 21.02
C LEU A 580 -1.31 -45.76 22.34
N ASN A 581 -0.26 -46.14 23.07
CA ASN A 581 0.37 -45.29 24.08
C ASN A 581 1.89 -45.36 23.92
N LYS A 582 2.57 -44.20 23.88
CA LYS A 582 4.01 -44.10 23.67
C LYS A 582 4.59 -42.99 24.53
N LYS A 583 5.64 -43.32 25.28
CA LYS A 583 6.43 -42.33 26.03
C LYS A 583 7.55 -41.78 25.17
N ILE A 584 7.72 -40.46 25.17
CA ILE A 584 8.79 -39.77 24.45
C ILE A 584 10.04 -39.72 25.33
N LEU A 585 11.19 -40.13 24.79
CA LEU A 585 12.43 -40.32 25.57
C LEU A 585 13.37 -39.11 25.57
N SER A 586 13.21 -38.19 24.61
CA SER A 586 14.06 -37.00 24.47
C SER A 586 13.24 -35.80 24.04
N SER A 587 13.65 -34.60 24.45
CA SER A 587 12.97 -33.36 24.08
C SER A 587 13.19 -33.05 22.60
N MET A 588 12.10 -32.87 21.83
CA MET A 588 12.16 -32.60 20.40
C MET A 588 10.91 -31.88 19.89
N PRO A 589 11.02 -30.99 18.89
CA PRO A 589 9.88 -30.20 18.40
C PRO A 589 8.93 -30.99 17.48
N ARG A 590 9.33 -32.20 17.05
CA ARG A 590 8.53 -33.04 16.14
C ARG A 590 8.92 -34.51 16.21
N ILE A 591 7.97 -35.38 15.91
CA ILE A 591 8.13 -36.84 15.83
C ILE A 591 7.46 -37.37 14.57
N ARG A 592 8.02 -38.43 13.97
CA ARG A 592 7.36 -39.23 12.93
C ARG A 592 6.91 -40.56 13.52
N LEU A 593 5.66 -40.93 13.27
CA LEU A 593 5.05 -42.14 13.78
C LEU A 593 4.52 -42.97 12.61
N ASP A 594 4.97 -44.22 12.52
CA ASP A 594 4.36 -45.21 11.64
C ASP A 594 3.03 -45.65 12.25
N ILE A 595 1.96 -45.52 11.49
CA ILE A 595 0.58 -45.81 11.86
C ILE A 595 -0.06 -46.83 10.89
N SER A 596 0.73 -47.53 10.08
CA SER A 596 0.26 -48.53 9.11
C SER A 596 -0.55 -49.68 9.74
N PHE A 597 -0.47 -49.85 11.06
CA PHE A 597 -1.25 -50.81 11.83
C PHE A 597 -2.69 -50.34 12.15
N LEU A 598 -3.01 -49.06 11.91
CA LEU A 598 -4.36 -48.52 12.12
C LEU A 598 -5.25 -48.85 10.91
N SER A 599 -6.48 -49.27 11.17
CA SER A 599 -7.50 -49.42 10.11
C SER A 599 -7.99 -48.06 9.63
N PRO A 600 -8.53 -47.94 8.39
CA PRO A 600 -9.12 -46.70 7.93
C PRO A 600 -10.21 -46.20 8.89
N GLY A 601 -10.16 -44.91 9.25
CA GLY A 601 -11.03 -44.36 10.28
C GLY A 601 -10.56 -43.03 10.86
N VAL A 602 -11.32 -42.51 11.82
CA VAL A 602 -11.01 -41.27 12.55
C VAL A 602 -10.37 -41.61 13.89
N TYR A 603 -9.25 -40.97 14.17
CA TYR A 603 -8.49 -41.17 15.40
C TYR A 603 -8.23 -39.83 16.10
N ARG A 604 -8.17 -39.87 17.43
CA ARG A 604 -7.77 -38.74 18.28
C ARG A 604 -6.40 -39.03 18.89
N MET A 605 -5.44 -38.16 18.63
CA MET A 605 -4.14 -38.16 19.30
C MET A 605 -4.16 -37.18 20.47
N ALA A 606 -3.58 -37.55 21.61
CA ALA A 606 -3.48 -36.68 22.78
C ALA A 606 -2.10 -36.76 23.43
N THR A 607 -1.65 -35.62 23.95
CA THR A 607 -0.44 -35.51 24.78
C THR A 607 -0.63 -34.40 25.82
N GLY A 608 -0.44 -34.74 27.11
CA GLY A 608 -0.80 -33.83 28.22
C GLY A 608 -2.26 -33.37 28.15
N LYS A 609 -2.50 -32.06 28.13
CA LYS A 609 -3.83 -31.44 27.98
C LYS A 609 -4.22 -31.16 26.53
N THR A 610 -3.41 -31.58 25.56
CA THR A 610 -3.58 -31.23 24.15
C THR A 610 -4.04 -32.44 23.34
N SER A 611 -4.91 -32.23 22.37
CA SER A 611 -5.36 -33.30 21.49
C SER A 611 -5.71 -32.79 20.10
N SER A 612 -5.56 -33.65 19.09
CA SER A 612 -5.88 -33.35 17.70
C SER A 612 -6.36 -34.62 16.99
N CYS A 613 -7.26 -34.47 16.02
CA CYS A 613 -7.82 -35.60 15.28
C CYS A 613 -7.17 -35.75 13.91
N PHE A 614 -7.06 -36.98 13.43
CA PHE A 614 -6.58 -37.28 12.08
C PHE A 614 -7.35 -38.44 11.47
N VAL A 615 -7.36 -38.48 10.13
CA VAL A 615 -8.05 -39.50 9.33
C VAL A 615 -7.02 -40.45 8.73
N VAL A 616 -7.22 -41.75 8.94
CA VAL A 616 -6.46 -42.83 8.29
C VAL A 616 -7.23 -43.31 7.06
N GLN A 617 -6.55 -43.40 5.91
CA GLN A 617 -7.10 -43.86 4.63
C GLN A 617 -6.56 -45.23 4.22
#